data_AF-A0A926ASZ5-F1
#
_entry.id   AF-A0A926ASZ5-F1
#
_cell.length_a   1.000
_cell.length_b   1.000
_cell.length_c   1.000
_cell.angle_alpha   90.00
_cell.angle_beta   90.00
_cell.angle_gamma   90.00
#
_symmetry.space_group_name_H-M   'P 1'
#
loop_
_entity.id
_entity.type
_entity.pdbx_description
1 polymer ?
#
loop_
_entity_poly.entity_id
_entity_poly.type
_entity_poly.pdbx_seq_one_letter_code
_entity_poly.pdbx_strand_id
1 'polypeptide(L)'
;PRPYRPPHDPYRAVEELLFAAHRGRFDPAAVRILLRVVSLFPVGSCVWLSDGRVARVQRGNRHSVDRPVVVALDLEHDPPTLDVVDLSLRPELAIVGVGELIPNSTTSARNSD
;
A
#
# COMPACT_ATOMS: atom_id res chain seq x y z
N PRO A 1 -2.10 -23.87 7.84
CA PRO A 1 -3.07 -22.93 7.22
C PRO A 1 -4.42 -22.99 7.96
N ARG A 2 -5.04 -21.86 8.29
CA ARG A 2 -6.40 -21.81 8.86
C ARG A 2 -7.36 -21.31 7.76
N PRO A 3 -7.99 -22.21 6.97
CA PRO A 3 -8.69 -21.83 5.74
C PRO A 3 -9.88 -20.90 5.98
N TYR A 4 -10.46 -20.92 7.18
CA TYR A 4 -11.64 -20.15 7.56
C TYR A 4 -11.33 -18.74 8.08
N ARG A 5 -10.04 -18.38 8.26
CA ARG A 5 -9.65 -17.03 8.67
C ARG A 5 -9.14 -16.29 7.44
N PRO A 6 -9.82 -15.22 6.99
CA PRO A 6 -9.32 -14.40 5.91
C PRO A 6 -7.88 -13.98 6.20
N PRO A 7 -6.97 -14.00 5.22
CA PRO A 7 -5.65 -13.43 5.39
C PRO A 7 -5.82 -11.96 5.81
N HIS A 8 -5.06 -11.55 6.81
CA HIS A 8 -5.02 -10.13 7.17
C HIS A 8 -4.28 -9.38 6.07
N ASP A 9 -4.86 -8.27 5.61
CA ASP A 9 -4.14 -7.32 4.77
C ASP A 9 -2.89 -6.83 5.54
N PRO A 10 -1.68 -6.89 4.94
CA PRO A 10 -0.45 -6.53 5.63
C PRO A 10 -0.44 -5.11 6.17
N TYR A 11 -1.03 -4.16 5.44
CA TYR A 11 -1.12 -2.77 5.88
C TYR A 11 -2.06 -2.64 7.08
N ARG A 12 -3.22 -3.30 7.05
CA ARG A 12 -4.13 -3.34 8.20
C ARG A 12 -3.47 -3.91 9.46
N ALA A 13 -2.63 -4.93 9.33
CA ALA A 13 -1.90 -5.47 10.47
C ALA A 13 -0.92 -4.46 11.08
N VAL A 14 -0.25 -3.66 10.25
CA VAL A 14 0.63 -2.57 10.69
C VAL A 14 -0.17 -1.44 11.35
N GLU A 15 -1.31 -1.07 10.78
CA GLU A 15 -2.21 -0.07 11.35
C GLU A 15 -2.72 -0.48 12.74
N GLU A 16 -3.17 -1.73 12.90
CA GLU A 16 -3.61 -2.29 14.19
C GLU A 16 -2.48 -2.25 15.24
N LEU A 17 -1.25 -2.55 14.82
CA LEU A 17 -0.07 -2.53 15.69
C LEU A 17 0.29 -1.10 16.13
N LEU A 18 0.24 -0.13 15.22
CA LEU A 18 0.42 1.30 15.54
C LEU A 18 -0.64 1.80 16.51
N PHE A 19 -1.90 1.46 16.26
CA PHE A 19 -3.01 1.85 17.13
C PHE A 19 -2.92 1.22 18.52
N ALA A 20 -2.55 -0.05 18.59
CA ALA A 20 -2.33 -0.74 19.86
C ALA A 20 -1.15 -0.14 20.64
N ALA A 21 -0.07 0.26 19.98
CA ALA A 21 1.04 0.98 20.61
C ALA A 21 0.60 2.34 21.15
N HIS A 22 -0.17 3.10 20.36
CA HIS A 22 -0.72 4.39 20.80
C HIS A 22 -1.63 4.26 22.04
N ARG A 23 -2.37 3.14 22.15
CA ARG A 23 -3.18 2.79 23.32
C ARG A 23 -2.39 2.18 24.49
N GLY A 24 -1.05 2.15 24.41
CA GLY A 24 -0.19 1.61 25.46
C GLY A 24 -0.23 0.09 25.60
N ARG A 25 -0.74 -0.64 24.60
CA ARG A 25 -0.77 -2.12 24.60
C ARG A 25 0.56 -2.74 24.17
N PHE A 26 1.39 -1.96 23.46
CA PHE A 26 2.74 -2.33 23.05
C PHE A 26 3.71 -1.20 23.36
N ASP A 27 4.97 -1.54 23.59
CA ASP A 27 6.06 -0.56 23.69
C ASP A 27 6.24 0.16 22.34
N PRO A 28 6.07 1.50 22.29
CA PRO A 28 6.28 2.28 21.07
C PRO A 28 7.69 2.14 20.48
N ALA A 29 8.72 1.90 21.31
CA ALA A 29 10.09 1.69 20.83
C ALA A 29 10.21 0.36 20.07
N ALA A 30 9.64 -0.72 20.61
CA ALA A 30 9.60 -2.02 19.95
C ALA A 30 8.83 -1.96 18.62
N VAL A 31 7.68 -1.27 18.59
CA VAL A 31 6.91 -1.06 17.34
C VAL A 31 7.68 -0.26 16.31
N ARG A 32 8.38 0.82 16.72
CA ARG A 32 9.24 1.58 15.79
C ARG A 32 10.38 0.72 15.22
N ILE A 33 10.97 -0.16 16.01
CA ILE A 33 12.01 -1.09 15.54
C ILE A 33 11.42 -2.09 14.53
N LEU A 34 10.25 -2.67 14.81
CA LEU A 34 9.56 -3.56 13.89
C LEU A 34 9.28 -2.87 12.54
N LEU A 35 8.79 -1.62 12.58
CA LEU A 35 8.48 -0.83 11.39
C LEU A 35 9.71 -0.52 10.52
N ARG A 36 10.93 -0.48 11.08
CA ARG A 36 12.16 -0.33 10.29
C ARG A 36 12.46 -1.55 9.41
N VAL A 37 11.94 -2.72 9.81
CA VAL A 37 12.10 -3.98 9.07
C VAL A 37 10.90 -4.23 8.17
N VAL A 38 9.69 -3.98 8.69
CA VAL A 38 8.42 -4.32 8.03
C VAL A 38 7.90 -3.20 7.11
N SER A 39 8.32 -1.94 7.30
CA SER A 39 7.79 -0.73 6.64
C SER A 39 6.38 -0.34 7.09
N LEU A 40 6.00 0.92 6.89
CA LEU A 40 4.60 1.38 7.07
C LEU A 40 3.69 0.77 6.01
N PHE A 41 4.25 0.54 4.82
CA PHE A 41 3.63 -0.19 3.73
C PHE A 41 4.42 -1.48 3.52
N PRO A 42 3.97 -2.61 4.10
CA PRO A 42 4.65 -3.88 3.96
C PRO A 42 4.66 -4.40 2.52
N VAL A 43 5.59 -5.30 2.23
CA VAL A 43 5.61 -6.02 0.95
C VAL A 43 4.26 -6.70 0.70
N GLY A 44 3.74 -6.54 -0.51
CA GLY A 44 2.43 -7.06 -0.92
C GLY A 44 1.27 -6.07 -0.74
N SER A 45 1.44 -4.98 0.01
CA SER A 45 0.41 -3.94 0.11
C SER A 45 0.10 -3.33 -1.26
N CYS A 46 -1.19 -3.17 -1.55
CA CYS A 46 -1.69 -2.50 -2.75
C CYS A 46 -1.94 -1.01 -2.42
N VAL A 47 -1.31 -0.11 -3.16
CA VAL A 47 -1.28 1.32 -2.90
C VAL A 47 -1.70 2.13 -4.12
N TRP A 48 -2.30 3.28 -3.86
CA TRP A 48 -2.70 4.26 -4.86
C TRP A 48 -1.67 5.37 -4.88
N LEU A 49 -1.13 5.68 -6.06
CA LEU A 49 -0.15 6.74 -6.25
C LEU A 49 -0.85 8.06 -6.61
N SER A 50 -0.21 9.18 -6.29
CA SER A 50 -0.74 10.54 -6.53
C SER A 50 -0.94 10.89 -8.00
N ASP A 51 -0.34 10.13 -8.92
CA ASP A 51 -0.53 10.25 -10.36
C ASP A 51 -1.68 9.37 -10.90
N GLY A 52 -2.44 8.74 -10.01
CA GLY A 52 -3.58 7.90 -10.35
C GLY A 52 -3.23 6.43 -10.66
N ARG A 53 -1.94 6.07 -10.71
CA ARG A 53 -1.54 4.67 -10.90
C ARG A 53 -1.79 3.84 -9.64
N VAL A 54 -2.08 2.57 -9.85
CA VAL A 54 -2.13 1.58 -8.76
C VAL A 54 -0.85 0.78 -8.77
N ALA A 55 -0.30 0.52 -7.58
CA ALA A 55 0.98 -0.13 -7.42
C ALA A 55 0.97 -1.15 -6.30
N ARG A 56 1.85 -2.14 -6.39
CA ARG A 56 2.09 -3.11 -5.32
C ARG A 56 3.46 -2.91 -4.72
N VAL A 57 3.54 -2.86 -3.39
CA VAL A 57 4.83 -2.74 -2.69
C VAL A 57 5.67 -3.99 -2.89
N GLN A 58 6.86 -3.81 -3.45
CA GLN A 58 7.83 -4.89 -3.66
C GLN A 58 8.88 -4.93 -2.56
N ARG A 59 9.25 -3.76 -2.02
CA ARG A 59 10.28 -3.63 -0.99
C ARG A 59 10.03 -2.42 -0.11
N GLY A 60 10.08 -2.60 1.21
CA GLY A 60 10.09 -1.49 2.16
C GLY A 60 11.39 -0.68 2.09
N ASN A 61 11.36 0.56 2.56
CA ASN A 61 12.55 1.40 2.66
C ASN A 61 12.92 1.66 4.12
N ARG A 62 14.10 1.14 4.50
CA ARG A 62 14.63 1.22 5.88
C ARG A 62 15.00 2.64 6.33
N HIS A 63 15.25 3.54 5.38
CA HIS A 63 15.62 4.92 5.67
C HIS A 63 14.38 5.84 5.69
N SER A 64 13.35 5.48 4.93
CA SER A 64 12.09 6.23 4.82
C SER A 64 10.92 5.25 4.78
N VAL A 65 10.32 4.98 5.95
CA VAL A 65 9.29 3.93 6.11
C VAL A 65 8.01 4.16 5.28
N ASP A 66 7.81 5.38 4.78
CA ASP A 66 6.70 5.80 3.93
C ASP A 66 7.04 5.83 2.43
N ARG A 67 8.30 5.54 2.05
CA ARG A 67 8.80 5.62 0.66
C ARG A 67 9.33 4.27 0.14
N PRO A 68 8.45 3.26 -0.01
CA PRO A 68 8.85 1.94 -0.51
C PRO A 68 9.22 1.96 -2.00
N VAL A 69 9.80 0.86 -2.46
CA VAL A 69 9.85 0.51 -3.89
C VAL A 69 8.58 -0.23 -4.25
N VAL A 70 7.92 0.22 -5.30
CA VAL A 70 6.63 -0.30 -5.78
C VAL A 70 6.71 -0.73 -7.23
N VAL A 71 5.84 -1.65 -7.63
CA VAL A 71 5.58 -1.98 -9.03
C VAL A 71 4.24 -1.37 -9.39
N ALA A 72 4.28 -0.29 -10.18
CA ALA A 72 3.10 0.41 -10.67
C ALA A 72 2.60 -0.22 -11.96
N LEU A 73 1.27 -0.32 -12.10
CA LEU A 73 0.62 -0.68 -13.34
C LEU A 73 0.49 0.57 -14.21
N ASP A 74 1.08 0.52 -15.40
CA ASP A 74 0.97 1.56 -16.41
C ASP A 74 -0.03 1.11 -17.48
N LEU A 75 -1.15 1.82 -17.56
CA LEU A 75 -2.26 1.57 -18.47
C LEU A 75 -2.19 2.42 -19.74
N GLU A 76 -1.18 3.28 -19.90
CA GLU A 76 -1.03 4.12 -21.10
C GLU A 76 -0.61 3.30 -22.34
N HIS A 77 -0.11 2.09 -22.13
CA HIS A 77 0.35 1.18 -23.17
C HIS A 77 -0.62 -0.01 -23.38
N ASP A 78 -0.72 -0.50 -24.62
CA ASP A 78 -1.41 -1.75 -24.97
C ASP A 78 -0.41 -2.75 -25.58
N PRO A 79 -0.02 -3.84 -24.87
CA PRO A 79 -0.52 -4.25 -23.56
C PRO A 79 0.00 -3.37 -22.41
N PRO A 80 -0.70 -3.36 -21.25
CA PRO A 80 -0.24 -2.68 -20.05
C PRO A 80 1.17 -3.10 -19.63
N THR A 81 1.95 -2.15 -19.11
CA THR A 81 3.31 -2.41 -18.66
C THR A 81 3.42 -2.29 -17.14
N LEU A 82 4.53 -2.79 -16.59
CA LEU A 82 4.85 -2.68 -15.16
C LEU A 82 6.08 -1.80 -15.00
N ASP A 83 5.96 -0.77 -14.17
CA ASP A 83 7.03 0.19 -13.87
C ASP A 83 7.53 -0.01 -12.43
N VAL A 84 8.84 -0.21 -12.26
CA VAL A 84 9.45 -0.34 -10.93
C VAL A 84 9.88 1.04 -10.46
N VAL A 85 9.19 1.56 -9.46
CA VAL A 85 9.38 2.93 -8.97
C VAL A 85 9.93 2.91 -7.55
N ASP A 86 11.12 3.48 -7.36
CA ASP A 86 11.62 3.82 -6.03
C ASP A 86 11.08 5.21 -5.61
N LEU A 87 10.09 5.23 -4.71
CA LEU A 87 9.44 6.47 -4.26
C LEU A 87 10.37 7.39 -3.47
N SER A 88 11.54 6.91 -3.01
CA SER A 88 12.55 7.78 -2.40
C SER A 88 13.34 8.60 -3.41
N LEU A 89 13.35 8.19 -4.68
CA LEU A 89 13.99 8.90 -5.79
C LEU A 89 13.00 9.77 -6.59
N ARG A 90 11.71 9.68 -6.27
CA ARG A 90 10.60 10.34 -6.97
C ARG A 90 9.74 11.14 -5.98
N PRO A 91 10.22 12.29 -5.46
CA PRO A 91 9.53 13.05 -4.42
C PRO A 91 8.14 13.58 -4.84
N GLU A 92 7.92 13.73 -6.15
CA GLU A 92 6.65 14.14 -6.75
C GLU A 92 5.56 13.05 -6.68
N LEU A 93 5.94 11.79 -6.43
CA LEU A 93 5.01 10.68 -6.25
C LEU A 93 4.81 10.40 -4.76
N ALA A 94 3.55 10.30 -4.37
CA ALA A 94 3.14 9.97 -3.00
C ALA A 94 2.13 8.82 -3.01
N ILE A 95 2.10 8.05 -1.92
CA ILE A 95 1.01 7.11 -1.64
C ILE A 95 -0.16 7.91 -1.08
N VAL A 96 -1.29 7.90 -1.79
CA VAL A 96 -2.51 8.65 -1.44
C VAL A 96 -3.62 7.74 -0.90
N GLY A 97 -3.46 6.43 -0.98
CA GLY A 97 -4.40 5.45 -0.46
C GLY A 97 -3.82 4.04 -0.43
N VAL A 98 -4.46 3.16 0.35
CA VAL A 98 -4.12 1.73 0.44
C VAL A 98 -5.41 0.92 0.33
N GLY A 99 -5.37 -0.17 -0.43
CA GLY A 99 -6.50 -1.07 -0.59
C GLY A 99 -6.46 -1.82 -1.92
N GLU A 100 -7.23 -2.91 -2.00
CA GLU A 100 -7.41 -3.63 -3.25
C GLU A 100 -7.97 -2.72 -4.34
N LEU A 101 -7.61 -3.01 -5.59
CA LEU A 101 -8.39 -2.58 -6.75
C LEU A 101 -9.82 -3.05 -6.52
N ILE A 102 -10.72 -2.16 -6.09
CA ILE A 102 -12.14 -2.40 -6.30
C ILE A 102 -12.32 -2.25 -7.81
N PRO A 103 -12.59 -3.32 -8.59
CA PRO A 103 -13.01 -3.13 -9.96
C PRO A 103 -14.30 -2.29 -9.87
N ASN A 104 -14.27 -1.07 -10.38
CA ASN A 104 -15.43 -0.20 -10.38
C ASN A 104 -16.58 -0.92 -11.10
N SER A 105 -17.49 -1.51 -10.33
CA SER A 105 -18.82 -1.84 -10.83
C SER A 105 -19.63 -0.55 -10.87
N THR A 106 -19.83 -0.07 -12.09
CA THR A 106 -20.99 0.74 -12.50
C THR A 106 -21.04 2.19 -11.99
N THR A 107 -20.54 3.12 -12.79
CA THR A 107 -21.15 4.46 -12.93
C THR A 107 -21.30 4.77 -14.42
N SER A 108 -22.32 4.15 -15.02
CA SER A 108 -22.99 4.65 -16.22
C SER A 108 -24.37 3.98 -16.33
N ALA A 109 -25.27 4.38 -15.43
CA ALA A 109 -26.70 4.15 -15.59
C ALA A 109 -27.45 5.29 -14.90
N ARG A 110 -27.68 6.36 -15.66
CA ARG A 110 -28.78 7.35 -15.59
C ARG A 110 -28.28 8.70 -16.10
N ASN A 111 -28.27 8.88 -17.41
CA ASN A 111 -28.87 10.06 -18.05
C ASN A 111 -28.90 9.88 -19.57
N SER A 112 -30.05 9.49 -20.10
CA SER A 112 -30.56 9.88 -21.43
C SER A 112 -31.88 9.14 -21.70
N ASP A 113 -32.93 9.96 -21.85
CA ASP A 113 -34.26 9.75 -22.45
C ASP A 113 -35.26 8.74 -21.85
#